data_AF-A0A1D2QRD9-F1
#
_entry.id   AF-A0A1D2QRD9-F1
#
_cell.length_a   1.000
_cell.length_b   1.000
_cell.length_c   1.000
_cell.angle_alpha   90.00
_cell.angle_beta   90.00
_cell.angle_gamma   90.00
#
_symmetry.space_group_name_H-M   'P 1'
#
loop_
_entity.id
_entity.type
_entity.pdbx_description
1 polymer ?
#
loop_
_entity_poly.entity_id
_entity_poly.type
_entity_poly.pdbx_seq_one_letter_code
_entity_poly.pdbx_strand_id
1 'polypeptide(L)'
;MKLKLEYILGGFGIGCLLFALIFSGASSNEKALVLPGSGGIFSPITVKKNNTVYGITINNDVPLNAWSNISVDVLDNQKQLLFNFSDGMWHESGYDSDGRWTESKNQFTMDITFQKAGQYYLRVSAERNDGVGQNIQISVARKSGSHIPFLILGIISLVCAAILFYLYRAADPKTGEPLIPKQSLKRSVVFTIIGVLALFFIIALFASTRGYGYMGYYGYHHGPSFFYWGGPRIYNSRSYRGGSIGGFRHRGGGFGGGK
;
A
#
# COMPACT_ATOMS: atom_id res chain seq x y z
N MET A 1 -38.83 -9.42 9.23
CA MET A 1 -37.48 -9.95 8.97
C MET A 1 -36.64 -9.82 10.24
N LYS A 2 -36.11 -10.92 10.80
CA LYS A 2 -35.17 -10.89 11.94
C LYS A 2 -33.75 -10.84 11.38
N LEU A 3 -33.16 -9.65 11.26
CA LEU A 3 -31.75 -9.48 10.89
C LEU A 3 -30.86 -9.89 12.06
N LYS A 4 -29.75 -10.57 11.75
CA LYS A 4 -28.75 -10.98 12.74
C LYS A 4 -27.49 -10.12 12.59
N LEU A 5 -26.81 -9.86 13.70
CA LEU A 5 -25.69 -8.92 13.76
C LEU A 5 -24.53 -9.35 12.85
N GLU A 6 -24.21 -10.64 12.84
CA GLU A 6 -23.13 -11.21 12.04
C GLU A 6 -23.32 -10.93 10.54
N TYR A 7 -24.57 -10.93 10.06
CA TYR A 7 -24.87 -10.61 8.66
C TYR A 7 -24.80 -9.11 8.37
N ILE A 8 -25.20 -8.26 9.32
CA ILE A 8 -25.09 -6.80 9.17
C ILE A 8 -23.61 -6.41 9.09
N LEU A 9 -22.78 -6.90 10.01
CA LEU A 9 -21.33 -6.64 10.02
C LEU A 9 -20.64 -7.28 8.81
N GLY A 10 -21.04 -8.50 8.42
CA GLY A 10 -20.52 -9.15 7.22
C GLY A 10 -20.81 -8.35 5.96
N GLY A 11 -22.06 -7.92 5.76
CA GLY A 11 -22.47 -7.09 4.62
C GLY A 11 -21.78 -5.73 4.61
N PHE A 12 -21.68 -5.07 5.76
CA PHE A 12 -20.94 -3.81 5.90
C PHE A 12 -19.46 -3.97 5.55
N GLY A 13 -18.83 -5.04 6.03
CA GLY A 13 -17.42 -5.35 5.77
C GLY A 13 -17.14 -5.55 4.28
N ILE A 14 -17.96 -6.36 3.61
CA ILE A 14 -17.89 -6.56 2.15
C ILE A 14 -18.08 -5.21 1.43
N GLY A 15 -19.08 -4.42 1.81
CA GLY A 15 -19.31 -3.10 1.24
C GLY A 15 -18.08 -2.18 1.36
N CYS A 16 -17.44 -2.15 2.52
CA CYS A 16 -16.20 -1.39 2.73
C CYS A 16 -15.08 -1.89 1.82
N LEU A 17 -14.87 -3.20 1.69
CA LEU A 17 -13.83 -3.74 0.81
C LEU A 17 -14.09 -3.41 -0.67
N LEU A 18 -15.34 -3.43 -1.12
CA LEU A 18 -15.69 -2.98 -2.47
C LEU A 18 -15.34 -1.50 -2.69
N PHE A 19 -15.60 -0.65 -1.69
CA PHE A 19 -15.18 0.75 -1.73
C PHE A 19 -13.65 0.90 -1.72
N ALA A 20 -12.93 0.07 -0.97
CA ALA A 20 -11.47 0.06 -1.01
C ALA A 20 -10.94 -0.23 -2.43
N LEU A 21 -11.56 -1.17 -3.16
CA LEU A 21 -11.21 -1.44 -4.56
C LEU A 21 -11.44 -0.22 -5.47
N ILE A 22 -12.58 0.48 -5.31
CA ILE A 22 -12.90 1.70 -6.06
C ILE A 22 -11.83 2.79 -5.82
N PHE A 23 -11.39 2.95 -4.57
CA PHE A 23 -10.36 3.95 -4.22
C PHE A 23 -8.94 3.54 -4.62
N SER A 24 -8.66 2.26 -4.78
CA SER A 24 -7.35 1.76 -5.21
C SER A 24 -7.05 2.06 -6.69
N GLY A 25 -8.10 2.14 -7.52
CA GLY A 25 -7.99 2.41 -8.95
C GLY A 25 -7.48 3.82 -9.29
N ALA A 26 -6.80 3.92 -10.44
CA ALA A 26 -6.43 5.20 -11.04
C ALA A 26 -7.68 5.95 -11.54
N SER A 27 -7.73 7.24 -11.30
CA SER A 27 -8.85 8.14 -11.62
C SER A 27 -8.59 9.05 -12.83
N SER A 28 -7.36 9.06 -13.35
CA SER A 28 -6.94 9.93 -14.46
C SER A 28 -6.04 9.20 -15.44
N ASN A 29 -5.91 9.77 -16.63
CA ASN A 29 -4.88 9.38 -17.59
C ASN A 29 -3.51 9.40 -16.93
N GLU A 30 -2.80 8.30 -17.10
CA GLU A 30 -1.45 8.07 -16.64
C GLU A 30 -0.49 8.94 -17.47
N LYS A 31 0.34 9.74 -16.80
CA LYS A 31 1.48 10.35 -17.47
C LYS A 31 2.62 9.34 -17.40
N ALA A 32 2.97 8.74 -18.52
CA ALA A 32 4.13 7.87 -18.64
C ALA A 32 5.29 8.61 -19.31
N LEU A 33 6.51 8.37 -18.83
CA LEU A 33 7.74 8.86 -19.43
C LEU A 33 8.79 7.76 -19.32
N VAL A 34 9.60 7.64 -20.37
CA VAL A 34 10.79 6.79 -20.37
C VAL A 34 11.99 7.68 -20.08
N LEU A 35 12.69 7.38 -18.99
CA LEU A 35 13.94 8.02 -18.63
C LEU A 35 15.13 7.13 -19.04
N PRO A 36 16.31 7.73 -19.27
CA PRO A 36 17.55 6.97 -19.37
C PRO A 36 17.79 6.12 -18.13
N GLY A 37 18.55 5.04 -18.28
CA GLY A 37 18.85 4.10 -17.20
C GLY A 37 19.73 4.66 -16.09
N SER A 38 20.33 5.84 -16.29
CA SER A 38 20.97 6.62 -15.22
C SER A 38 19.98 7.44 -14.38
N GLY A 39 18.71 7.50 -14.81
CA GLY A 39 17.67 8.34 -14.24
C GLY A 39 17.55 9.69 -14.95
N GLY A 40 16.88 10.62 -14.28
CA GLY A 40 16.53 11.92 -14.85
C GLY A 40 15.44 12.62 -14.05
N ILE A 41 14.91 13.72 -14.60
CA ILE A 41 13.79 14.44 -13.99
C ILE A 41 12.52 14.13 -14.77
N PHE A 42 11.52 13.63 -14.07
CA PHE A 42 10.17 13.50 -14.59
C PHE A 42 9.49 14.88 -14.56
N SER A 43 8.88 15.25 -15.70
CA SER A 43 8.15 16.49 -15.95
C SER A 43 7.18 16.87 -14.81
N PRO A 44 6.85 18.16 -14.65
CA PRO A 44 6.07 18.61 -13.51
C PRO A 44 4.72 17.89 -13.40
N ILE A 45 4.48 17.35 -12.22
CA ILE A 45 3.19 16.84 -11.78
C ILE A 45 2.40 18.05 -11.28
N THR A 46 1.38 18.44 -12.04
CA THR A 46 0.47 19.51 -11.64
C THR A 46 -0.63 18.96 -10.74
N VAL A 47 -0.55 19.27 -9.45
CA VAL A 47 -1.56 18.92 -8.45
C VAL A 47 -2.57 20.06 -8.37
N LYS A 48 -3.81 19.79 -8.80
CA LYS A 48 -4.86 20.82 -8.90
C LYS A 48 -5.55 21.14 -7.56
N LYS A 49 -5.52 20.21 -6.61
CA LYS A 49 -6.25 20.32 -5.33
C LYS A 49 -5.39 19.80 -4.18
N ASN A 50 -5.51 20.44 -3.03
CA ASN A 50 -4.93 19.96 -1.76
C ASN A 50 -5.39 18.53 -1.44
N ASN A 51 -4.53 17.79 -0.75
CA ASN A 51 -4.78 16.42 -0.28
C ASN A 51 -5.16 15.45 -1.41
N THR A 52 -4.48 15.56 -2.56
CA THR A 52 -4.71 14.67 -3.70
C THR A 52 -3.71 13.54 -3.71
N VAL A 53 -4.21 12.32 -3.94
CA VAL A 53 -3.39 11.11 -4.02
C VAL A 53 -2.90 10.87 -5.44
N TYR A 54 -1.63 10.49 -5.57
CA TYR A 54 -1.03 9.99 -6.80
C TYR A 54 -0.31 8.67 -6.52
N GLY A 55 -0.45 7.71 -7.44
CA GLY A 55 0.39 6.54 -7.51
C GLY A 55 1.55 6.80 -8.47
N ILE A 56 2.77 6.56 -8.01
CA ILE A 56 3.99 6.60 -8.82
C ILE A 56 4.46 5.18 -9.00
N THR A 57 4.44 4.68 -10.23
CA THR A 57 4.93 3.35 -10.58
C THR A 57 6.23 3.49 -11.33
N ILE A 58 7.22 2.73 -10.89
CA ILE A 58 8.52 2.60 -11.55
C ILE A 58 8.62 1.18 -12.07
N ASN A 59 8.90 1.05 -13.36
CA ASN A 59 9.18 -0.23 -14.01
C ASN A 59 10.56 -0.14 -14.67
N ASN A 60 11.38 -1.16 -14.43
CA ASN A 60 12.68 -1.30 -15.07
C ASN A 60 12.94 -2.79 -15.32
N ASP A 61 13.28 -3.11 -16.56
CA ASP A 61 13.53 -4.48 -16.95
C ASP A 61 14.90 -4.95 -16.42
N VAL A 62 14.86 -5.96 -15.55
CA VAL A 62 16.04 -6.53 -14.93
C VAL A 62 16.24 -7.96 -15.46
N PRO A 63 17.31 -8.21 -16.24
CA PRO A 63 17.58 -9.54 -16.76
C PRO A 63 18.01 -10.49 -15.64
N LEU A 64 17.98 -11.79 -15.93
CA LEU A 64 18.38 -12.82 -14.98
C LEU A 64 19.81 -12.58 -14.46
N ASN A 65 19.99 -12.72 -13.15
CA ASN A 65 21.22 -12.46 -12.39
C ASN A 65 21.64 -10.98 -12.38
N ALA A 66 20.70 -10.05 -12.54
CA ALA A 66 20.94 -8.62 -12.45
C ALA A 66 20.12 -7.96 -11.34
N TRP A 67 20.55 -6.75 -10.97
CA TRP A 67 19.86 -5.93 -9.97
C TRP A 67 19.97 -4.44 -10.30
N SER A 68 18.97 -3.68 -9.87
CA SER A 68 18.89 -2.23 -9.98
C SER A 68 18.23 -1.66 -8.74
N ASN A 69 18.84 -0.69 -8.08
CA ASN A 69 18.23 0.06 -7.00
C ASN A 69 17.81 1.42 -7.52
N ILE A 70 16.51 1.68 -7.58
CA ILE A 70 15.97 2.94 -8.09
C ILE A 70 15.52 3.79 -6.91
N SER A 71 16.03 5.02 -6.87
CA SER A 71 15.68 6.05 -5.90
C SER A 71 14.91 7.18 -6.56
N VAL A 72 13.86 7.65 -5.90
CA VAL A 72 12.99 8.73 -6.37
C VAL A 72 12.91 9.81 -5.30
N ASP A 73 13.48 10.97 -5.62
CA ASP A 73 13.32 12.19 -4.84
C ASP A 73 12.02 12.88 -5.27
N VAL A 74 11.14 13.16 -4.31
CA VAL A 74 9.96 14.00 -4.53
C VAL A 74 10.32 15.44 -4.18
N LEU A 75 10.20 16.32 -5.17
CA LEU A 75 10.61 17.71 -5.07
C LEU A 75 9.41 18.66 -5.16
N ASP A 76 9.46 19.77 -4.46
CA ASP A 76 8.50 20.87 -4.60
C ASP A 76 8.78 21.76 -5.82
N ASN A 77 8.00 22.84 -5.97
CA ASN A 77 8.12 23.79 -7.07
C ASN A 77 9.49 24.52 -7.10
N GLN A 78 10.13 24.66 -5.95
CA GLN A 78 11.46 25.25 -5.77
C GLN A 78 12.58 24.20 -5.89
N LYS A 79 12.25 22.97 -6.33
CA LYS A 79 13.14 21.81 -6.43
C LYS A 79 13.78 21.42 -5.10
N GLN A 80 13.17 21.79 -3.98
CA GLN A 80 13.60 21.34 -2.66
C GLN A 80 13.05 19.95 -2.39
N LEU A 81 13.86 19.12 -1.73
CA LEU A 81 13.49 17.75 -1.39
C LEU A 81 12.40 17.77 -0.32
N LEU A 82 11.30 17.07 -0.60
CA LEU A 82 10.25 16.80 0.38
C LEU A 82 10.55 15.49 1.12
N PHE A 83 10.80 14.43 0.37
CA PHE A 83 11.21 13.11 0.85
C PHE A 83 11.76 12.29 -0.31
N ASN A 84 12.40 11.16 0.02
CA ASN A 84 12.90 10.19 -0.94
C ASN A 84 12.28 8.81 -0.67
N PHE A 85 12.08 8.02 -1.71
CA PHE A 85 11.82 6.58 -1.59
C PHE A 85 12.64 5.78 -2.58
N SER A 86 12.98 4.55 -2.24
CA SER A 86 13.77 3.67 -3.10
C SER A 86 13.37 2.20 -2.94
N ASP A 87 13.62 1.42 -3.98
CA ASP A 87 13.47 -0.02 -3.92
C ASP A 87 14.47 -0.74 -4.82
N GLY A 88 14.86 -1.93 -4.37
CA GLY A 88 15.67 -2.85 -5.13
C GLY A 88 14.81 -3.68 -6.08
N MET A 89 15.20 -3.69 -7.34
CA MET A 89 14.70 -4.55 -8.40
C MET A 89 15.75 -5.60 -8.74
N TRP A 90 15.34 -6.82 -8.99
CA TRP A 90 16.24 -7.96 -9.14
C TRP A 90 15.56 -9.11 -9.90
N HIS A 91 16.35 -10.02 -10.45
CA HIS A 91 15.85 -11.23 -11.10
C HIS A 91 16.85 -12.36 -10.84
N GLU A 92 16.41 -13.41 -10.14
CA GLU A 92 17.25 -14.51 -9.68
C GLU A 92 16.63 -15.87 -10.01
N SER A 93 17.48 -16.88 -10.11
CA SER A 93 17.05 -18.27 -10.26
C SER A 93 17.96 -19.19 -9.46
N GLY A 94 17.42 -20.28 -8.94
CA GLY A 94 18.17 -21.25 -8.17
C GLY A 94 17.54 -22.64 -8.20
N TYR A 95 18.05 -23.51 -7.34
CA TYR A 95 17.56 -24.87 -7.16
C TYR A 95 17.56 -25.21 -5.68
N ASP A 96 16.46 -25.77 -5.18
CA ASP A 96 16.31 -26.29 -3.82
C ASP A 96 15.63 -27.67 -3.82
N SER A 97 15.20 -28.15 -2.65
CA SER A 97 14.52 -29.45 -2.51
C SER A 97 13.19 -29.54 -3.26
N ASP A 98 12.56 -28.41 -3.55
CA ASP A 98 11.28 -28.32 -4.26
C ASP A 98 11.48 -28.15 -5.77
N GLY A 99 12.73 -27.98 -6.21
CA GLY A 99 13.16 -27.98 -7.60
C GLY A 99 13.78 -26.66 -8.04
N ARG A 100 13.69 -26.39 -9.35
CA ARG A 100 14.19 -25.12 -9.93
C ARG A 100 13.19 -24.01 -9.63
N TRP A 101 13.68 -22.89 -9.13
CA TRP A 101 12.87 -21.68 -8.93
C TRP A 101 13.44 -20.50 -9.74
N THR A 102 12.58 -19.51 -10.00
CA THR A 102 12.96 -18.23 -10.63
C THR A 102 12.03 -17.16 -10.09
N GLU A 103 12.62 -16.08 -9.57
CA GLU A 103 11.91 -14.97 -8.96
C GLU A 103 12.41 -13.65 -9.53
N SER A 104 11.53 -12.65 -9.61
CA SER A 104 11.91 -11.32 -10.09
C SER A 104 11.04 -10.23 -9.48
N LYS A 105 11.62 -9.03 -9.40
CA LYS A 105 10.96 -7.80 -9.00
C LYS A 105 11.42 -6.70 -9.94
N ASN A 106 10.59 -6.36 -10.92
CA ASN A 106 10.89 -5.36 -11.96
C ASN A 106 10.07 -4.07 -11.81
N GLN A 107 9.19 -4.03 -10.80
CA GLN A 107 8.28 -2.91 -10.59
C GLN A 107 8.09 -2.65 -9.09
N PHE A 108 7.93 -1.38 -8.74
CA PHE A 108 7.32 -0.98 -7.46
C PHE A 108 6.44 0.25 -7.66
N THR A 109 5.51 0.44 -6.73
CA THR A 109 4.60 1.58 -6.72
C THR A 109 4.58 2.25 -5.35
N MET A 110 4.58 3.58 -5.35
CA MET A 110 4.43 4.40 -4.16
C MET A 110 3.18 5.27 -4.28
N ASP A 111 2.29 5.20 -3.29
CA ASP A 111 1.14 6.09 -3.17
C ASP A 111 1.47 7.27 -2.27
N ILE A 112 1.23 8.48 -2.77
CA ILE A 112 1.59 9.74 -2.11
C ILE A 112 0.40 10.67 -2.08
N THR A 113 0.18 11.29 -0.94
CA THR A 113 -0.76 12.40 -0.76
C THR A 113 -0.01 13.72 -0.83
N PHE A 114 -0.25 14.50 -1.88
CA PHE A 114 0.23 15.88 -1.97
C PHE A 114 -0.72 16.80 -1.19
N GLN A 115 -0.21 17.39 -0.11
CA GLN A 115 -1.02 18.23 0.79
C GLN A 115 -1.49 19.52 0.13
N LYS A 116 -0.65 20.12 -0.71
CA LYS A 116 -0.91 21.41 -1.34
C LYS A 116 -1.05 21.24 -2.85
N ALA A 117 -1.94 22.03 -3.44
CA ALA A 117 -1.95 22.24 -4.88
C ALA A 117 -0.65 22.94 -5.30
N GLY A 118 -0.12 22.57 -6.46
CA GLY A 118 1.16 23.08 -6.93
C GLY A 118 1.81 22.22 -7.99
N GLN A 119 3.05 22.56 -8.34
CA GLN A 119 3.90 21.74 -9.20
C GLN A 119 4.90 20.98 -8.35
N TYR A 120 5.07 19.70 -8.69
CA TYR A 120 6.02 18.80 -8.06
C TYR A 120 6.85 18.11 -9.13
N TYR A 121 8.06 17.70 -8.78
CA TYR A 121 8.97 17.00 -9.70
C TYR A 121 9.44 15.70 -9.06
N LEU A 122 9.73 14.71 -9.90
CA LEU A 122 10.40 13.49 -9.47
C LEU A 122 11.80 13.50 -10.05
N ARG A 123 12.82 13.41 -9.22
CA ARG A 123 14.18 13.13 -9.67
C ARG A 123 14.46 11.66 -9.40
N VAL A 124 14.69 10.92 -10.47
CA VAL A 124 14.99 9.49 -10.41
C VAL A 124 16.48 9.30 -10.61
N SER A 125 17.06 8.43 -9.80
CA SER A 125 18.45 7.98 -9.89
C SER A 125 18.47 6.46 -9.74
N ALA A 126 19.36 5.79 -10.47
CA ALA A 126 19.49 4.35 -10.40
C ALA A 126 20.94 3.92 -10.21
N GLU A 127 21.13 2.93 -9.35
CA GLU A 127 22.36 2.15 -9.20
C GLU A 127 22.09 0.75 -9.76
N ARG A 128 22.97 0.22 -10.60
CA ARG A 128 22.73 -1.04 -11.31
C ARG A 128 24.03 -1.76 -11.62
N ASN A 129 23.96 -3.08 -11.82
CA ASN A 129 25.05 -3.83 -12.43
C ASN A 129 24.93 -3.85 -13.97
N ASP A 130 26.00 -4.30 -14.62
CA ASP A 130 26.06 -4.39 -16.08
C ASP A 130 24.98 -5.34 -16.61
N GLY A 131 24.24 -4.91 -17.64
CA GLY A 131 23.20 -5.70 -18.31
C GLY A 131 21.76 -5.25 -18.03
N VAL A 132 21.49 -4.47 -16.99
CA VAL A 132 20.14 -3.92 -16.73
C VAL A 132 19.72 -2.96 -17.84
N GLY A 133 18.44 -3.01 -18.23
CA GLY A 133 17.85 -2.23 -19.31
C GLY A 133 18.23 -0.75 -19.30
N GLN A 134 18.38 -0.15 -20.48
CA GLN A 134 18.83 1.24 -20.63
C GLN A 134 17.77 2.28 -20.30
N ASN A 135 16.56 1.86 -19.91
CA ASN A 135 15.39 2.72 -19.80
C ASN A 135 14.62 2.42 -18.52
N ILE A 136 14.31 3.46 -17.76
CA ILE A 136 13.41 3.39 -16.60
C ILE A 136 12.06 3.97 -17.03
N GLN A 137 11.01 3.14 -16.96
CA GLN A 137 9.66 3.59 -17.21
C GLN A 137 9.06 4.13 -15.92
N ILE A 138 8.54 5.35 -15.99
CA ILE A 138 7.89 6.00 -14.87
C ILE A 138 6.49 6.33 -15.29
N SER A 139 5.55 6.01 -14.42
CA SER A 139 4.17 6.40 -14.62
C SER A 139 3.57 7.01 -13.38
N VAL A 140 2.79 8.08 -13.60
CA VAL A 140 2.17 8.86 -12.54
C VAL A 140 0.69 8.99 -12.85
N ALA A 141 -0.14 8.46 -11.96
CA ALA A 141 -1.59 8.49 -12.10
C ALA A 141 -2.24 9.06 -10.84
N ARG A 142 -3.22 9.94 -11.01
CA ARG A 142 -4.02 10.45 -9.88
C ARG A 142 -4.95 9.34 -9.41
N LYS A 143 -5.04 9.11 -8.10
CA LYS A 143 -6.03 8.20 -7.50
C LYS A 143 -7.24 8.97 -6.97
N SER A 144 -8.36 8.27 -6.84
CA SER A 144 -9.59 8.83 -6.27
C SER A 144 -9.43 9.18 -4.77
N GLY A 145 -8.47 8.56 -4.09
CA GLY A 145 -8.14 8.78 -2.69
C GLY A 145 -7.35 7.61 -2.11
N SER A 146 -7.42 7.43 -0.80
CA SER A 146 -6.83 6.29 -0.09
C SER A 146 -7.84 5.18 0.13
N HIS A 147 -7.46 3.96 -0.21
CA HIS A 147 -8.26 2.76 0.07
C HIS A 147 -8.11 2.26 1.51
N ILE A 148 -7.11 2.75 2.25
CA ILE A 148 -6.71 2.23 3.57
C ILE A 148 -7.85 2.31 4.62
N PRO A 149 -8.57 3.45 4.79
CA PRO A 149 -9.66 3.52 5.78
C PRO A 149 -10.73 2.45 5.57
N PHE A 150 -11.14 2.25 4.31
CA PHE A 150 -12.14 1.25 3.95
C PHE A 150 -11.62 -0.18 4.06
N LEU A 151 -10.33 -0.41 3.75
CA LEU A 151 -9.69 -1.71 3.94
C LEU A 151 -9.70 -2.12 5.43
N ILE A 152 -9.29 -1.21 6.32
CA ILE A 152 -9.24 -1.45 7.77
C ILE A 152 -10.64 -1.73 8.31
N LEU A 153 -11.61 -0.86 8.02
CA LEU A 153 -12.99 -1.05 8.49
C LEU A 153 -13.60 -2.34 7.94
N GLY A 154 -13.31 -2.67 6.67
CA GLY A 154 -13.74 -3.91 6.04
C GLY A 154 -13.22 -5.15 6.76
N ILE A 155 -11.90 -5.21 6.98
CA ILE A 155 -11.24 -6.34 7.67
C ILE A 155 -11.76 -6.48 9.10
N ILE A 156 -11.79 -5.40 9.89
CA ILE A 156 -12.27 -5.44 11.27
C ILE A 156 -13.71 -5.95 11.32
N SER A 157 -14.59 -5.42 10.47
CA SER A 157 -15.99 -5.83 10.44
C SER A 157 -16.17 -7.31 10.07
N LEU A 158 -15.38 -7.82 9.11
CA LEU A 158 -15.41 -9.22 8.73
C LEU A 158 -14.87 -10.14 9.83
N VAL A 159 -13.79 -9.75 10.52
CA VAL A 159 -13.25 -10.50 11.65
C VAL A 159 -14.29 -10.56 12.79
N CYS A 160 -14.91 -9.43 13.13
CA CYS A 160 -16.00 -9.41 14.12
C CYS A 160 -17.17 -10.30 13.70
N ALA A 161 -17.58 -10.26 12.43
CA ALA A 161 -18.65 -11.10 11.90
C ALA A 161 -18.29 -12.60 11.99
N ALA A 162 -17.05 -12.97 11.64
CA ALA A 162 -16.56 -14.34 11.70
C ALA A 162 -16.47 -14.87 13.14
N ILE A 163 -15.99 -14.04 14.08
CA ILE A 163 -15.95 -14.38 15.51
C ILE A 163 -17.37 -14.62 16.03
N LEU A 164 -18.31 -13.70 15.77
CA LEU A 164 -19.70 -13.88 16.19
C LEU A 164 -20.32 -15.13 15.57
N PHE A 165 -20.05 -15.38 14.29
CA PHE A 165 -20.52 -16.56 13.59
C PHE A 165 -19.98 -17.86 14.20
N TYR A 166 -18.69 -17.89 14.57
CA TYR A 166 -18.09 -19.00 15.29
C TYR A 166 -18.73 -19.18 16.67
N LEU A 167 -18.85 -18.12 17.47
CA LEU A 167 -19.42 -18.18 18.82
C LEU A 167 -20.90 -18.59 18.84
N TYR A 168 -21.68 -18.26 17.82
CA TYR A 168 -23.07 -18.71 17.68
C TYR A 168 -23.22 -20.18 17.26
N ARG A 169 -22.13 -20.85 16.89
CA ARG A 169 -22.13 -22.25 16.41
C ARG A 169 -21.28 -23.18 17.26
N ALA A 170 -20.24 -22.65 17.91
CA ALA A 170 -19.44 -23.37 18.86
C ALA A 170 -20.32 -23.75 20.05
N ALA A 171 -20.39 -25.04 20.34
CA ALA A 171 -21.04 -25.57 21.52
C ALA A 171 -20.07 -25.53 22.70
N ASP A 172 -20.58 -25.17 23.88
CA ASP A 172 -19.88 -25.36 25.13
C ASP A 172 -19.66 -26.87 25.33
N PRO A 173 -18.42 -27.33 25.52
CA PRO A 173 -18.12 -28.75 25.68
C PRO A 173 -18.79 -29.40 26.91
N LYS A 174 -19.24 -28.61 27.89
CA LYS A 174 -19.91 -29.11 29.10
C LYS A 174 -21.42 -29.20 28.95
N THR A 175 -22.05 -28.25 28.26
CA THR A 175 -23.52 -28.18 28.16
C THR A 175 -24.06 -28.59 26.80
N GLY A 176 -23.23 -28.61 25.75
CA GLY A 176 -23.64 -28.81 24.37
C GLY A 176 -24.40 -27.63 23.75
N GLU A 177 -24.67 -26.58 24.53
CA GLU A 177 -25.38 -25.38 24.10
C GLU A 177 -24.42 -24.40 23.41
N PRO A 178 -24.88 -23.53 22.49
CA PRO A 178 -24.02 -22.55 21.86
C PRO A 178 -23.42 -21.58 22.90
N LEU A 179 -22.14 -21.23 22.72
CA LEU A 179 -21.40 -20.34 23.64
C LEU A 179 -22.09 -18.98 23.85
N ILE A 180 -22.77 -18.48 22.83
CA ILE A 180 -23.64 -17.31 22.94
C ILE A 180 -25.02 -17.68 22.39
N PRO A 181 -26.10 -17.51 23.17
CA PRO A 181 -27.44 -17.80 22.70
C PRO A 181 -27.79 -16.88 21.52
N LYS A 182 -28.44 -17.48 20.52
CA LYS A 182 -28.78 -16.78 19.28
C LYS A 182 -29.95 -15.82 19.52
N GLN A 183 -29.65 -14.62 19.98
CA GLN A 183 -30.67 -13.62 20.28
C GLN A 183 -31.05 -12.81 19.04
N SER A 184 -32.34 -12.73 18.73
CA SER A 184 -32.81 -11.82 17.67
C SER A 184 -32.79 -10.38 18.17
N LEU A 185 -32.11 -9.49 17.45
CA LEU A 185 -32.05 -8.07 17.80
C LEU A 185 -33.43 -7.41 17.70
N LYS A 186 -33.73 -6.54 18.66
CA LYS A 186 -34.87 -5.62 18.56
C LYS A 186 -34.65 -4.65 17.41
N ARG A 187 -35.73 -4.24 16.74
CA ARG A 187 -35.65 -3.32 15.59
C ARG A 187 -34.92 -2.02 15.93
N SER A 188 -35.18 -1.42 17.10
CA SER A 188 -34.52 -0.20 17.55
C SER A 188 -32.99 -0.35 17.62
N VAL A 189 -32.50 -1.47 18.16
CA VAL A 189 -31.06 -1.76 18.25
C VAL A 189 -30.44 -1.93 16.86
N VAL A 190 -31.14 -2.61 15.94
CA VAL A 190 -30.68 -2.75 14.55
C VAL A 190 -30.50 -1.39 13.89
N PHE A 191 -31.46 -0.48 14.04
CA PHE A 191 -31.36 0.87 13.48
C PHE A 191 -30.21 1.67 14.10
N THR A 192 -29.99 1.57 15.41
CA THR A 192 -28.84 2.21 16.07
C THR A 192 -27.52 1.70 15.51
N ILE A 193 -27.36 0.38 15.36
CA ILE A 193 -26.14 -0.22 14.80
C ILE A 193 -25.90 0.25 13.37
N ILE A 194 -26.94 0.22 12.52
CA ILE A 194 -26.84 0.71 11.14
C ILE A 194 -26.43 2.19 11.13
N GLY A 195 -27.01 3.03 12.00
CA GLY A 195 -26.63 4.44 12.12
C GLY A 195 -25.16 4.65 12.51
N VAL A 196 -24.66 3.86 13.47
CA VAL A 196 -23.25 3.90 13.88
C VAL A 196 -22.32 3.45 12.75
N LEU A 197 -22.65 2.36 12.05
CA LEU A 197 -21.86 1.88 10.91
C LEU A 197 -21.85 2.90 9.76
N ALA A 198 -22.99 3.54 9.48
CA ALA A 198 -23.08 4.61 8.50
C ALA A 198 -22.19 5.81 8.88
N LEU A 199 -22.15 6.18 10.16
CA LEU A 199 -21.24 7.24 10.64
C LEU A 199 -19.77 6.87 10.41
N PHE A 200 -19.35 5.64 10.77
CA PHE A 200 -17.98 5.18 10.51
C PHE A 200 -17.65 5.16 9.02
N PHE A 201 -18.61 4.77 8.18
CA PHE A 201 -18.45 4.81 6.73
C PHE A 201 -18.21 6.24 6.22
N ILE A 202 -18.97 7.22 6.72
CA ILE A 202 -18.80 8.64 6.37
C ILE A 202 -17.42 9.14 6.81
N ILE A 203 -16.98 8.79 8.02
CA ILE A 203 -15.64 9.15 8.52
C ILE A 203 -14.56 8.57 7.60
N ALA A 204 -14.68 7.30 7.22
CA ALA A 204 -13.76 6.65 6.28
C ALA A 204 -13.77 7.33 4.92
N LEU A 205 -14.94 7.72 4.39
CA LEU A 205 -15.04 8.44 3.13
C LEU A 205 -14.27 9.78 3.17
N PHE A 206 -14.42 10.55 4.25
CA PHE A 206 -13.67 11.80 4.43
C PHE A 206 -12.17 11.56 4.57
N ALA A 207 -11.76 10.54 5.33
CA ALA A 207 -10.34 10.19 5.47
C ALA A 207 -9.74 9.73 4.12
N SER A 208 -10.46 8.88 3.38
CA SER A 208 -10.07 8.34 2.08
C SER A 208 -9.93 9.43 1.03
N THR A 209 -10.91 10.33 0.90
CA THR A 209 -10.87 11.42 -0.09
C THR A 209 -9.79 12.46 0.17
N ARG A 210 -9.23 12.49 1.39
CA ARG A 210 -8.08 13.33 1.74
C ARG A 210 -6.75 12.57 1.65
N GLY A 211 -6.75 11.28 1.34
CA GLY A 211 -5.54 10.47 1.19
C GLY A 211 -4.93 9.97 2.50
N TYR A 212 -5.76 9.75 3.53
CA TYR A 212 -5.29 9.24 4.82
C TYR A 212 -4.52 7.92 4.67
N GLY A 213 -3.41 7.80 5.39
CA GLY A 213 -2.63 6.56 5.47
C GLY A 213 -1.54 6.41 4.41
N TYR A 214 -1.47 7.33 3.44
CA TYR A 214 -0.33 7.44 2.53
C TYR A 214 0.69 8.48 2.99
N MET A 215 1.90 8.37 2.43
CA MET A 215 2.97 9.33 2.63
C MET A 215 2.50 10.76 2.29
N GLY A 216 2.90 11.74 3.10
CA GLY A 216 2.58 13.15 2.89
C GLY A 216 1.24 13.60 3.50
N TYR A 217 0.34 12.71 3.93
CA TYR A 217 -0.96 13.12 4.48
C TYR A 217 -0.86 14.07 5.69
N TYR A 218 0.00 13.76 6.67
CA TYR A 218 0.27 14.61 7.85
C TYR A 218 1.56 15.42 7.73
N GLY A 219 2.12 15.51 6.53
CA GLY A 219 3.38 16.17 6.24
C GLY A 219 4.40 15.16 5.75
N TYR A 220 5.50 15.67 5.20
CA TYR A 220 6.52 14.86 4.56
C TYR A 220 7.54 14.26 5.55
N HIS A 221 7.37 14.52 6.85
CA HIS A 221 8.20 13.95 7.92
C HIS A 221 7.61 12.68 8.52
N HIS A 222 6.39 12.29 8.12
CA HIS A 222 5.71 11.11 8.62
C HIS A 222 5.64 10.04 7.53
N GLY A 223 5.97 8.80 7.92
CA GLY A 223 5.76 7.64 7.05
C GLY A 223 4.28 7.40 6.73
N PRO A 224 4.00 6.53 5.74
CA PRO A 224 2.65 6.04 5.53
C PRO A 224 2.15 5.28 6.77
N SER A 225 0.85 5.08 6.87
CA SER A 225 0.28 4.32 7.98
C SER A 225 0.77 2.87 7.97
N PHE A 226 0.72 2.22 9.14
CA PHE A 226 1.04 0.79 9.31
C PHE A 226 0.28 -0.13 8.33
N PHE A 227 -0.93 0.26 7.93
CA PHE A 227 -1.76 -0.50 6.99
C PHE A 227 -1.43 -0.28 5.52
N TYR A 228 -0.47 0.60 5.22
CA TYR A 228 0.16 0.68 3.91
C TYR A 228 1.26 -0.38 3.84
N TRP A 229 0.99 -1.45 3.11
CA TRP A 229 1.91 -2.56 2.94
C TRP A 229 2.38 -2.68 1.49
N GLY A 230 3.58 -3.25 1.30
CA GLY A 230 4.17 -3.50 -0.03
C GLY A 230 4.78 -2.28 -0.72
N GLY A 231 4.89 -1.13 -0.03
CA GLY A 231 5.53 0.07 -0.56
C GLY A 231 7.07 0.01 -0.52
N PRO A 232 7.75 0.87 -1.30
CA PRO A 232 9.20 1.02 -1.26
C PRO A 232 9.70 1.57 0.08
N ARG A 233 11.02 1.53 0.30
CA ARG A 233 11.66 2.11 1.50
C ARG A 233 11.65 3.63 1.40
N ILE A 234 11.47 4.30 2.54
CA ILE A 234 11.25 5.75 2.62
C ILE A 234 12.32 6.39 3.48
N TYR A 235 12.80 7.55 3.05
CA TYR A 235 13.85 8.32 3.72
C TYR A 235 13.48 9.82 3.76
N ASN A 236 13.61 10.42 4.94
CA ASN A 236 13.24 11.83 5.19
C ASN A 236 14.43 12.81 5.13
N SER A 237 15.65 12.31 4.92
CA SER A 237 16.85 13.11 4.72
C SER A 237 17.33 12.99 3.27
N ARG A 238 17.98 14.02 2.73
CA ARG A 238 18.86 13.86 1.55
C ARG A 238 19.81 12.75 1.92
N SER A 239 19.70 11.59 1.27
CA SER A 239 20.51 10.45 1.63
C SER A 239 21.98 10.85 1.66
N TYR A 240 22.64 10.52 2.76
CA TYR A 240 24.06 10.22 2.71
C TYR A 240 24.22 9.21 1.57
N ARG A 241 24.78 9.68 0.44
CA ARG A 241 25.11 8.92 -0.78
C ARG A 241 26.20 7.86 -0.54
N GLY A 242 26.20 7.17 0.59
CA GLY A 242 27.24 6.22 0.92
C GLY A 242 26.76 5.29 2.02
N GLY A 243 26.60 4.01 1.69
CA GLY A 243 26.45 2.97 2.70
C GLY A 243 25.21 2.08 2.59
N SER A 244 24.75 1.74 1.39
CA SER A 244 24.30 0.35 1.24
C SER A 244 25.56 -0.52 1.17
N ILE A 245 26.10 -0.88 2.33
CA ILE A 245 27.00 -2.03 2.53
C ILE A 245 26.16 -3.33 2.44
N GLY A 246 25.07 -3.30 1.65
CA GLY A 246 24.17 -4.42 1.41
C GLY A 246 24.18 -4.86 -0.06
N GLY A 247 25.16 -4.42 -0.86
CA GLY A 247 25.45 -5.07 -2.13
C GLY A 247 25.75 -6.55 -1.88
N PHE A 248 25.23 -7.42 -2.75
CA PHE A 248 25.32 -8.90 -2.78
C PHE A 248 26.76 -9.47 -2.85
N ARG A 249 27.70 -8.91 -2.09
CA ARG A 249 29.04 -9.44 -1.84
C ARG A 249 29.31 -9.75 -0.37
N HIS A 250 28.36 -9.48 0.54
CA HIS A 250 28.41 -10.10 1.86
C HIS A 250 27.89 -11.54 1.78
N ARG A 251 28.82 -12.49 1.73
CA ARG A 251 28.63 -13.84 2.28
C ARG A 251 28.24 -13.70 3.76
N GLY A 252 26.95 -13.53 4.04
CA GLY A 252 26.39 -13.78 5.36
C GLY A 252 26.29 -15.29 5.54
N GLY A 253 27.02 -15.82 6.52
CA GLY A 253 27.12 -17.25 6.79
C GLY A 253 25.78 -17.94 6.86
N GLY A 254 25.73 -19.14 6.27
CA GLY A 254 24.61 -20.04 6.43
C GLY A 254 24.32 -20.31 7.90
N PHE A 255 23.03 -20.35 8.25
CA PHE A 255 22.57 -20.97 9.48
C PHE A 255 22.82 -22.49 9.37
N GLY A 256 24.03 -22.91 9.73
CA GLY A 256 24.31 -24.25 10.20
C GLY A 256 24.36 -24.22 11.72
N GLY A 257 23.36 -24.79 12.39
CA GLY A 257 23.34 -24.85 13.85
C GLY A 257 22.01 -25.31 14.47
N GLY A 258 21.66 -26.58 14.26
CA GLY A 258 20.90 -27.41 15.21
C GLY A 258 19.39 -27.18 15.34
N LYS A 259 18.60 -28.14 14.86
CA LYS A 259 18.03 -29.21 15.69
C LYS A 259 17.91 -30.48 14.85
#